data_AF-A0A6G2HGY5-F1
#
_entry.id   AF-A0A6G2HGY5-F1
#
_cell.length_a   1.000
_cell.length_b   1.000
_cell.length_c   1.000
_cell.angle_alpha   90.00
_cell.angle_beta   90.00
_cell.angle_gamma   90.00
#
_symmetry.space_group_name_H-M   'P 1'
#
loop_
_entity.id
_entity.type
_entity.pdbx_description
1 polymer ?
#
loop_
_entity_poly.entity_id
_entity_poly.type
_entity_poly.pdbx_seq_one_letter_code
_entity_poly.pdbx_strand_id
1 'polypeptide(L)'
;MDIGLVGDGPAVDAVAAALGDVDVNVMRVERGLLDGFDLAVVVDTAGSETFATADELLDRWIAVEVGGLGGVPLPEVDAGVTVFDDACYDCLRARVTSGEPDAAPEPRGTRSAVRYAGAVAGRRTIRLLAGDPVADTAVEVPGPERTLLPVPGCGCGPEPGDALPRAHEDVPLSEAIGRAERAVDRRVGPLREVGEQSSFPVPYYVAALADTTPFSDVRAAEFAGGVDAGWDGAFMKALGEGLERYAAGVYRERSFTTATAADVPNPVTPDAFVRPDGMAAYDPDDRLPWTTGADLATGDPVSLPAEFVRFPPPEKRYRPAITTGLGLGSSGPDAALSGLYEAIERDATMTSWYSTTEPLGLEVDDEGFTELTKRARAESLSVTPLLVTTDVDVPVVAVGVHRDGEWPRFAAGSGADLDPAAAARSALAEALQNWTELRSMGPETAAEGSAAIGRHADFPEATRAFFDPDASVPLAGLGEPALDGADELAAVVDRVGAVGLDAYVARTTTRDLVALGFEAVRVLVPRAQPLFTGDPFFGDRARAVPESMGFEPVLDRTYHPFP
;
A
#
# COMPACT_ATOMS: atom_id res chain seq x y z
N MET A 1 13.90 6.67 41.05
CA MET A 1 12.81 6.04 40.28
C MET A 1 12.68 4.62 40.79
N ASP A 2 11.45 4.22 41.13
CA ASP A 2 11.15 2.86 41.56
C ASP A 2 10.85 2.02 40.31
N ILE A 3 11.48 0.85 40.20
CA ILE A 3 11.30 -0.07 39.06
C ILE A 3 10.73 -1.37 39.57
N GLY A 4 9.57 -1.77 39.04
CA GLY A 4 8.95 -3.04 39.34
C GLY A 4 9.70 -4.19 38.66
N LEU A 5 9.92 -5.29 39.37
CA LEU A 5 10.50 -6.51 38.83
C LEU A 5 9.61 -7.71 39.16
N VAL A 6 9.00 -8.30 38.14
CA VAL A 6 8.05 -9.42 38.27
C VAL A 6 8.64 -10.69 37.67
N GLY A 7 8.36 -11.81 38.32
CA GLY A 7 8.75 -13.16 37.88
C GLY A 7 9.89 -13.74 38.71
N ASP A 8 10.38 -14.90 38.27
CA ASP A 8 11.46 -15.64 38.92
C ASP A 8 12.46 -16.20 37.90
N GLY A 9 13.59 -16.70 38.40
CA GLY A 9 14.55 -17.48 37.63
C GLY A 9 15.70 -16.66 37.03
N PRO A 10 16.46 -17.25 36.09
CA PRO A 10 17.77 -16.72 35.70
C PRO A 10 17.70 -15.39 34.95
N ALA A 11 16.59 -15.08 34.27
CA ALA A 11 16.40 -13.78 33.64
C ALA A 11 16.23 -12.67 34.69
N VAL A 12 15.37 -12.89 35.69
CA VAL A 12 15.14 -11.95 36.81
C VAL A 12 16.42 -11.69 37.59
N ASP A 13 17.22 -12.73 37.86
CA ASP A 13 18.53 -12.57 38.52
C ASP A 13 19.48 -11.69 37.70
N ALA A 14 19.46 -11.82 36.37
CA ALA A 14 20.30 -11.03 35.48
C ALA A 14 19.84 -9.56 35.38
N VAL A 15 18.53 -9.32 35.31
CA VAL A 15 17.94 -7.96 35.35
C VAL A 15 18.31 -7.26 36.66
N ALA A 16 18.08 -7.92 37.80
CA ALA A 16 18.40 -7.37 39.11
C ALA A 16 19.90 -7.04 39.26
N ALA A 17 20.78 -7.89 38.74
CA ALA A 17 22.22 -7.62 38.73
C ALA A 17 22.57 -6.39 37.88
N ALA A 18 22.01 -6.26 36.67
CA ALA A 18 22.29 -5.13 35.80
C ALA A 18 21.79 -3.80 36.39
N LEU A 19 20.58 -3.80 36.96
CA LEU A 19 20.00 -2.59 37.56
C LEU A 19 20.63 -2.21 38.91
N GLY A 20 21.27 -3.15 39.61
CA GLY A 20 22.02 -2.87 40.85
C GLY A 20 23.26 -2.00 40.64
N ASP A 21 23.72 -1.83 39.40
CA ASP A 21 24.87 -1.00 39.04
C ASP A 21 24.49 0.46 38.74
N VAL A 22 23.20 0.83 38.81
CA VAL A 22 22.69 2.19 38.56
C VAL A 22 21.85 2.70 39.73
N ASP A 23 21.68 4.02 39.84
CA ASP A 23 20.98 4.70 40.95
C ASP A 23 19.44 4.62 40.80
N VAL A 24 18.92 3.38 40.85
CA VAL A 24 17.47 3.07 40.77
C VAL A 24 17.08 2.14 41.91
N ASN A 25 15.82 2.19 42.32
CA ASN A 25 15.30 1.31 43.36
C ASN A 25 14.49 0.17 42.72
N VAL A 26 15.07 -1.03 42.68
CA VAL A 26 14.41 -2.20 42.09
C VAL A 26 13.60 -2.93 43.15
N MET A 27 12.29 -3.03 42.94
CA MET A 27 11.37 -3.68 43.86
C MET A 27 10.81 -4.95 43.24
N ARG A 28 11.08 -6.10 43.86
CA ARG A 28 10.42 -7.35 43.48
C ARG A 28 8.97 -7.30 43.94
N VAL A 29 8.04 -7.44 43.01
CA VAL A 29 6.60 -7.33 43.27
C VAL A 29 5.84 -8.49 42.62
N GLU A 30 4.66 -8.78 43.15
CA GLU A 30 3.73 -9.70 42.53
C GLU A 30 3.02 -9.03 41.34
N ARG A 31 2.58 -9.82 40.35
CA ARG A 31 2.00 -9.31 39.09
C ARG A 31 0.83 -8.32 39.27
N GLY A 32 0.05 -8.45 40.34
CA GLY A 32 -1.09 -7.56 40.63
C GLY A 32 -0.74 -6.29 41.41
N LEU A 33 0.55 -6.06 41.70
CA LEU A 33 1.05 -4.92 42.48
C LEU A 33 1.96 -4.03 41.64
N LEU A 34 1.72 -3.99 40.32
CA LEU A 34 2.43 -3.11 39.39
C LEU A 34 1.85 -1.68 39.35
N ASP A 35 0.66 -1.48 39.90
CA ASP A 35 0.04 -0.15 40.01
C ASP A 35 0.93 0.81 40.81
N GLY A 36 1.23 1.97 40.21
CA GLY A 36 2.09 3.01 40.77
C GLY A 36 3.57 2.93 40.42
N PHE A 37 4.01 2.01 39.56
CA PHE A 37 5.37 2.02 39.00
C PHE A 37 5.41 2.76 37.65
N ASP A 38 6.42 3.62 37.46
CA ASP A 38 6.65 4.32 36.18
C ASP A 38 7.28 3.41 35.12
N LEU A 39 7.91 2.31 35.56
CA LEU A 39 8.61 1.35 34.71
C LEU A 39 8.69 -0.01 35.40
N ALA A 40 8.48 -1.09 34.65
CA ALA A 40 8.70 -2.44 35.15
C ALA A 40 9.42 -3.35 34.15
N VAL A 41 10.07 -4.39 34.67
CA VAL A 41 10.55 -5.54 33.90
C VAL A 41 9.78 -6.77 34.34
N VAL A 42 9.14 -7.44 33.39
CA VAL A 42 8.23 -8.55 33.63
C VAL A 42 8.77 -9.79 32.91
N VAL A 43 9.03 -10.85 33.67
CA VAL A 43 9.59 -12.10 33.15
C VAL A 43 8.61 -13.23 33.40
N ASP A 44 8.20 -13.93 32.34
CA ASP A 44 7.35 -15.11 32.44
C ASP A 44 7.46 -15.97 31.17
N THR A 45 6.81 -17.13 31.13
CA THR A 45 6.72 -17.95 29.92
C THR A 45 5.78 -17.33 28.89
N ALA A 46 6.12 -17.43 27.60
CA ALA A 46 5.28 -16.92 26.51
C ALA A 46 3.82 -17.44 26.64
N GLY A 47 2.86 -16.52 26.56
CA GLY A 47 1.43 -16.79 26.72
C GLY A 47 0.91 -16.67 28.16
N SER A 48 1.75 -16.31 29.14
CA SER A 48 1.31 -16.05 30.51
C SER A 48 0.42 -14.81 30.63
N GLU A 49 -0.63 -14.90 31.45
CA GLU A 49 -1.52 -13.77 31.82
C GLU A 49 -0.79 -12.61 32.51
N THR A 50 0.42 -12.86 33.04
CA THR A 50 1.24 -11.83 33.67
C THR A 50 1.53 -10.67 32.72
N PHE A 51 1.70 -10.94 31.42
CA PHE A 51 1.97 -9.90 30.42
C PHE A 51 0.74 -9.04 30.13
N ALA A 52 -0.45 -9.65 29.99
CA ALA A 52 -1.70 -8.90 29.83
C ALA A 52 -1.99 -8.03 31.07
N THR A 53 -1.71 -8.55 32.27
CA THR A 53 -1.85 -7.78 33.51
C THR A 53 -0.90 -6.58 33.53
N ALA A 54 0.34 -6.74 33.08
CA ALA A 54 1.30 -5.64 32.99
C ALA A 54 0.86 -4.59 31.96
N ASP A 55 0.37 -5.03 30.79
CA ASP A 55 -0.12 -4.17 29.72
C ASP A 55 -1.33 -3.31 30.14
N GLU A 56 -2.19 -3.85 31.02
CA GLU A 56 -3.33 -3.10 31.59
C GLU A 56 -2.93 -2.05 32.64
N LEU A 57 -1.79 -2.23 33.31
CA LEU A 57 -1.38 -1.44 34.47
C LEU A 57 -0.25 -0.45 34.18
N LEU A 58 0.49 -0.63 33.08
CA LEU A 58 1.72 0.10 32.79
C LEU A 58 1.73 0.61 31.35
N ASP A 59 2.08 1.88 31.17
CA ASP A 59 2.31 2.45 29.84
C ASP A 59 3.72 2.11 29.30
N ARG A 60 4.71 1.96 30.20
CA ARG A 60 6.12 1.72 29.83
C ARG A 60 6.69 0.55 30.61
N TRP A 61 7.10 -0.50 29.91
CA TRP A 61 7.64 -1.70 30.55
C TRP A 61 8.41 -2.60 29.57
N ILE A 62 9.14 -3.56 30.12
CA ILE A 62 9.93 -4.53 29.38
C ILE A 62 9.41 -5.93 29.64
N ALA A 63 9.03 -6.66 28.60
CA ALA A 63 8.71 -8.08 28.67
C ALA A 63 9.94 -8.94 28.42
N VAL A 64 10.09 -10.02 29.17
CA VAL A 64 10.97 -11.15 28.86
C VAL A 64 10.12 -12.41 28.78
N GLU A 65 9.78 -12.82 27.57
CA GLU A 65 8.97 -14.00 27.26
C GLU A 65 9.86 -15.21 27.07
N VAL A 66 9.85 -16.15 28.02
CA VAL A 66 10.62 -17.40 27.89
C VAL A 66 9.94 -18.32 26.89
N GLY A 67 10.70 -18.81 25.91
CA GLY A 67 10.28 -19.81 24.94
C GLY A 67 9.34 -19.32 23.83
N GLY A 68 9.32 -18.01 23.55
CA GLY A 68 8.45 -17.43 22.55
C GLY A 68 8.52 -15.90 22.48
N LEU A 69 7.60 -15.31 21.72
CA LEU A 69 7.41 -13.88 21.53
C LEU A 69 5.94 -13.57 21.23
N GLY A 70 5.40 -12.47 21.73
CA GLY A 70 4.02 -12.04 21.46
C GLY A 70 2.98 -13.08 21.89
N GLY A 71 3.23 -13.78 22.98
CA GLY A 71 2.35 -14.82 23.51
C GLY A 71 2.38 -16.14 22.74
N VAL A 72 3.18 -16.23 21.68
CA VAL A 72 3.31 -17.43 20.83
C VAL A 72 4.58 -18.20 21.22
N PRO A 73 4.49 -19.48 21.60
CA PRO A 73 5.66 -20.33 21.75
C PRO A 73 6.35 -20.57 20.40
N LEU A 74 7.65 -20.31 20.31
CA LEU A 74 8.40 -20.40 19.06
C LEU A 74 9.59 -21.38 19.24
N PRO A 75 9.70 -22.43 18.41
CA PRO A 75 10.67 -23.51 18.64
C PRO A 75 12.13 -23.07 18.53
N GLU A 76 12.42 -21.99 17.79
CA GLU A 76 13.75 -21.43 17.58
C GLU A 76 14.12 -20.28 18.54
N VAL A 77 13.19 -19.84 19.39
CA VAL A 77 13.38 -18.70 20.30
C VAL A 77 13.39 -19.20 21.75
N ASP A 78 14.54 -19.15 22.41
CA ASP A 78 14.66 -19.46 23.83
C ASP A 78 14.02 -18.37 24.71
N ALA A 79 14.09 -17.11 24.29
CA ALA A 79 13.36 -16.00 24.91
C ALA A 79 13.24 -14.77 24.00
N GLY A 80 12.12 -14.04 24.08
CA GLY A 80 11.92 -12.72 23.51
C GLY A 80 12.06 -11.61 24.56
N VAL A 81 12.70 -10.49 24.20
CA VAL A 81 12.80 -9.30 25.06
C VAL A 81 12.19 -8.11 24.32
N THR A 82 11.09 -7.57 24.83
CA THR A 82 10.39 -6.45 24.18
C THR A 82 10.36 -5.24 25.10
N VAL A 83 10.67 -4.07 24.56
CA VAL A 83 10.55 -2.78 25.24
C VAL A 83 9.33 -2.06 24.67
N PHE A 84 8.36 -1.70 25.51
CA PHE A 84 7.11 -1.05 25.11
C PHE A 84 7.12 0.45 25.45
N ASP A 85 6.66 1.29 24.52
CA ASP A 85 6.39 2.72 24.72
C ASP A 85 5.15 3.16 23.92
N ASP A 86 5.22 3.23 22.58
CA ASP A 86 4.06 3.58 21.73
C ASP A 86 3.21 2.36 21.35
N ALA A 87 3.85 1.19 21.26
CA ALA A 87 3.19 -0.09 21.05
C ALA A 87 3.03 -0.83 22.39
N CYS A 88 1.93 -1.54 22.54
CA CYS A 88 1.64 -2.37 23.72
C CYS A 88 1.86 -3.86 23.44
N TYR A 89 1.65 -4.70 24.46
CA TYR A 89 1.75 -6.15 24.32
C TYR A 89 0.70 -6.70 23.35
N ASP A 90 -0.52 -6.17 23.34
CA ASP A 90 -1.52 -6.58 22.34
C ASP A 90 -1.10 -6.23 20.90
N CYS A 91 -0.36 -5.13 20.69
CA CYS A 91 0.25 -4.84 19.40
C CYS A 91 1.26 -5.94 19.02
N LEU A 92 2.16 -6.32 19.93
CA LEU A 92 3.13 -7.39 19.70
C LEU A 92 2.43 -8.71 19.36
N ARG A 93 1.41 -9.11 20.14
CA ARG A 93 0.65 -10.34 19.91
C ARG A 93 -0.01 -10.37 18.54
N ALA A 94 -0.66 -9.27 18.17
CA ALA A 94 -1.33 -9.14 16.89
C ALA A 94 -0.32 -9.21 15.73
N ARG A 95 0.81 -8.48 15.83
CA ARG A 95 1.88 -8.53 14.82
C ARG A 95 2.48 -9.92 14.67
N VAL A 96 2.83 -10.59 15.77
CA VAL A 96 3.37 -11.96 15.73
C VAL A 96 2.37 -12.93 15.11
N THR A 97 1.09 -12.82 15.45
CA THR A 97 0.02 -13.65 14.86
C THR A 97 -0.13 -13.39 13.35
N SER A 98 -0.07 -12.12 12.93
CA SER A 98 -0.11 -11.70 11.53
C SER A 98 1.05 -12.24 10.69
N GLY A 99 2.19 -12.53 11.32
CA GLY A 99 3.32 -13.22 10.69
C GLY A 99 3.08 -14.70 10.38
N GLU A 100 1.91 -15.26 10.78
CA GLU A 100 1.52 -16.67 10.62
C GLU A 100 2.63 -17.64 11.12
N PRO A 101 2.97 -17.60 12.43
CA PRO A 101 4.13 -18.30 12.95
C PRO A 101 3.89 -19.81 13.09
N ASP A 102 4.94 -20.60 12.89
CA ASP A 102 4.96 -22.02 13.20
C ASP A 102 5.07 -22.24 14.72
N ALA A 103 3.92 -22.18 15.41
CA ALA A 103 3.87 -22.26 16.87
C ALA A 103 4.27 -23.64 17.44
N ALA A 104 5.10 -23.64 18.48
CA ALA A 104 5.39 -24.81 19.28
C ALA A 104 4.23 -25.14 20.26
N PRO A 105 4.10 -26.39 20.72
CA PRO A 105 3.02 -26.76 21.65
C PRO A 105 3.20 -26.17 23.05
N GLU A 106 4.43 -25.84 23.46
CA GLU A 106 4.75 -25.26 24.76
C GLU A 106 6.01 -24.40 24.67
N PRO A 107 6.13 -23.34 25.49
CA PRO A 107 7.31 -22.50 25.53
C PRO A 107 8.50 -23.26 26.13
N ARG A 108 9.66 -23.19 25.45
CA ARG A 108 10.90 -23.81 25.92
C ARG A 108 12.08 -22.86 25.73
N GLY A 109 12.86 -22.65 26.79
CA GLY A 109 14.07 -21.85 26.74
C GLY A 109 15.22 -22.48 27.52
N THR A 110 16.42 -22.48 26.95
CA THR A 110 17.61 -22.95 27.67
C THR A 110 18.00 -21.98 28.78
N ARG A 111 18.39 -22.51 29.96
CA ARG A 111 18.69 -21.68 31.15
C ARG A 111 19.75 -20.60 30.88
N SER A 112 20.74 -20.90 30.05
CA SER A 112 21.79 -19.95 29.64
C SER A 112 21.25 -18.83 28.75
N ALA A 113 20.40 -19.16 27.77
CA ALA A 113 19.80 -18.19 26.88
C ALA A 113 18.81 -17.28 27.63
N VAL A 114 17.98 -17.84 28.51
CA VAL A 114 17.06 -17.06 29.36
C VAL A 114 17.84 -16.11 30.28
N ARG A 115 18.97 -16.55 30.85
CA ARG A 115 19.85 -15.65 31.63
C ARG A 115 20.39 -14.50 30.77
N TYR A 116 20.79 -14.78 29.53
CA TYR A 116 21.26 -13.77 28.59
C TYR A 116 20.14 -12.79 28.19
N ALA A 117 18.91 -13.27 27.95
CA ALA A 117 17.75 -12.44 27.71
C ALA A 117 17.48 -11.47 28.88
N GLY A 118 17.61 -11.93 30.13
CA GLY A 118 17.54 -11.04 31.29
C GLY A 118 18.63 -9.96 31.31
N ALA A 119 19.86 -10.28 30.88
CA ALA A 119 20.92 -9.28 30.74
C ALA A 119 20.65 -8.27 29.61
N VAL A 120 20.06 -8.73 28.50
CA VAL A 120 19.57 -7.85 27.41
C VAL A 120 18.49 -6.91 27.94
N ALA A 121 17.50 -7.42 28.67
CA ALA A 121 16.43 -6.63 29.28
C ALA A 121 16.97 -5.59 30.27
N GLY A 122 17.89 -5.99 31.16
CA GLY A 122 18.55 -5.06 32.08
C GLY A 122 19.29 -3.93 31.35
N ARG A 123 20.06 -4.27 30.31
CA ARG A 123 20.74 -3.26 29.46
C ARG A 123 19.77 -2.35 28.74
N ARG A 124 18.68 -2.88 28.18
CA ARG A 124 17.63 -2.10 27.50
C ARG A 124 16.95 -1.14 28.46
N THR A 125 16.66 -1.59 29.68
CA THR A 125 16.09 -0.75 30.74
C THR A 125 17.01 0.44 31.05
N ILE A 126 18.31 0.21 31.24
CA ILE A 126 19.30 1.30 31.49
C ILE A 126 19.36 2.27 30.30
N ARG A 127 19.36 1.76 29.07
CA ARG A 127 19.36 2.57 27.85
C ARG A 127 18.10 3.42 27.73
N LEU A 128 16.94 2.84 28.03
CA LEU A 128 15.66 3.54 28.05
C LEU A 128 15.66 4.69 29.07
N LEU A 129 16.20 4.44 30.27
CA LEU A 129 16.37 5.47 31.31
C LEU A 129 17.36 6.58 30.91
N ALA A 130 18.33 6.26 30.05
CA ALA A 130 19.28 7.23 29.49
C ALA A 130 18.71 8.02 28.31
N GLY A 131 17.50 7.69 27.82
CA GLY A 131 16.88 8.33 26.66
C GLY A 131 17.38 7.80 25.31
N ASP A 132 18.04 6.63 25.28
CA ASP A 132 18.39 5.98 24.02
C ASP A 132 17.13 5.46 23.30
N PRO A 133 17.11 5.45 21.95
CA PRO A 133 15.97 4.96 21.16
C PRO A 133 15.95 3.43 21.13
N VAL A 134 15.56 2.83 22.25
CA VAL A 134 15.40 1.36 22.41
C VAL A 134 13.96 0.93 22.63
N ALA A 135 13.03 1.89 22.69
CA ALA A 135 11.61 1.67 22.76
C ALA A 135 11.07 0.98 21.50
N ASP A 136 9.96 0.26 21.65
CA ASP A 136 9.26 -0.46 20.58
C ASP A 136 10.20 -1.37 19.78
N THR A 137 11.08 -2.08 20.49
CA THR A 137 11.96 -3.10 19.90
C THR A 137 11.74 -4.45 20.56
N ALA A 138 11.82 -5.52 19.76
CA ALA A 138 11.77 -6.91 20.20
C ALA A 138 13.05 -7.64 19.81
N VAL A 139 13.80 -8.13 20.79
CA VAL A 139 15.02 -8.91 20.59
C VAL A 139 14.73 -10.38 20.84
N GLU A 140 15.04 -11.23 19.87
CA GLU A 140 14.99 -12.67 20.06
C GLU A 140 16.32 -13.23 20.52
N VAL A 141 16.25 -14.21 21.40
CA VAL A 141 17.40 -14.95 21.91
C VAL A 141 17.21 -16.43 21.61
N PRO A 142 18.05 -17.03 20.74
CA PRO A 142 18.87 -16.35 19.73
C PRO A 142 18.01 -15.74 18.63
N GLY A 143 18.47 -14.68 17.99
CA GLY A 143 17.76 -14.08 16.86
C GLY A 143 18.07 -12.61 16.66
N PRO A 144 17.35 -11.97 15.72
CA PRO A 144 17.53 -10.56 15.43
C PRO A 144 16.81 -9.66 16.44
N GLU A 145 17.16 -8.38 16.38
CA GLU A 145 16.35 -7.29 16.91
C GLU A 145 15.38 -6.82 15.84
N ARG A 146 14.15 -6.51 16.24
CA ARG A 146 13.06 -6.08 15.36
C ARG A 146 12.48 -4.77 15.87
N THR A 147 11.96 -3.98 14.94
CA THR A 147 11.17 -2.78 15.25
C THR A 147 9.70 -3.19 15.34
N LEU A 148 9.04 -2.84 16.44
CA LEU A 148 7.62 -3.08 16.65
C LEU A 148 6.84 -1.83 16.22
N LEU A 149 5.92 -1.99 15.28
CA LEU A 149 5.00 -0.93 14.89
C LEU A 149 3.66 -1.11 15.62
N PRO A 150 3.06 -0.03 16.14
CA PRO A 150 1.76 -0.11 16.81
C PRO A 150 0.70 -0.64 15.84
N VAL A 151 -0.24 -1.42 16.34
CA VAL A 151 -1.27 -2.05 15.51
C VAL A 151 -2.45 -1.09 15.31
N PRO A 152 -2.97 -0.92 14.08
CA PRO A 152 -4.14 -0.09 13.83
C PRO A 152 -5.39 -0.61 14.56
N GLY A 153 -6.17 0.31 15.13
CA GLY A 153 -7.35 0.00 15.94
C GLY A 153 -7.03 -0.50 17.35
N CYS A 154 -5.77 -0.53 17.77
CA CYS A 154 -5.38 -0.86 19.13
C CYS A 154 -5.64 0.32 20.09
N GLY A 155 -6.17 0.04 21.28
CA GLY A 155 -6.52 1.05 22.27
C GLY A 155 -5.35 1.73 22.98
N CYS A 156 -4.10 1.31 22.73
CA CYS A 156 -2.91 1.87 23.39
C CYS A 156 -2.47 3.23 22.85
N GLY A 157 -3.09 3.73 21.78
CA GLY A 157 -2.74 5.04 21.23
C GLY A 157 -3.80 5.57 20.27
N PRO A 158 -3.65 6.83 19.82
CA PRO A 158 -4.63 7.47 18.97
C PRO A 158 -4.57 6.91 17.54
N GLU A 159 -5.74 6.88 16.89
CA GLU A 159 -5.83 6.71 15.44
C GLU A 159 -5.59 8.04 14.71
N PRO A 160 -5.01 8.01 13.50
CA PRO A 160 -4.94 9.19 12.65
C PRO A 160 -6.32 9.76 12.34
N GLY A 161 -6.45 11.09 12.27
CA GLY A 161 -7.69 11.74 11.86
C GLY A 161 -8.00 11.59 10.36
N ASP A 162 -9.23 11.88 9.96
CA ASP A 162 -9.69 11.67 8.57
C ASP A 162 -9.14 12.69 7.55
N ALA A 163 -8.68 13.85 8.03
CA ALA A 163 -8.22 14.94 7.16
C ALA A 163 -6.86 14.62 6.55
N LEU A 164 -6.74 14.80 5.23
CA LEU A 164 -5.48 14.70 4.51
C LEU A 164 -4.54 15.86 4.90
N PRO A 165 -3.30 15.59 5.37
CA PRO A 165 -2.31 16.64 5.58
C PRO A 165 -2.00 17.36 4.26
N ARG A 166 -1.98 18.70 4.28
CA ARG A 166 -1.70 19.51 3.07
C ARG A 166 -0.24 19.89 2.88
N ALA A 167 0.59 19.65 3.90
CA ALA A 167 2.00 19.96 3.84
C ALA A 167 2.70 18.93 2.94
N HIS A 168 3.55 19.43 2.05
CA HIS A 168 4.48 18.65 1.24
C HIS A 168 5.88 18.82 1.81
N GLU A 169 6.63 17.72 1.86
CA GLU A 169 8.06 17.70 2.12
C GLU A 169 8.70 16.77 1.11
N ASP A 170 9.71 17.27 0.39
CA ASP A 170 10.47 16.47 -0.55
C ASP A 170 11.34 15.46 0.21
N VAL A 171 10.99 14.18 0.10
CA VAL A 171 11.70 13.08 0.75
C VAL A 171 12.50 12.31 -0.29
N PRO A 172 13.84 12.30 -0.21
CA PRO A 172 14.67 11.55 -1.15
C PRO A 172 14.33 10.06 -1.16
N LEU A 173 14.39 9.44 -2.34
CA LEU A 173 14.08 8.01 -2.53
C LEU A 173 14.80 7.09 -1.52
N SER A 174 16.08 7.33 -1.25
CA SER A 174 16.85 6.51 -0.28
C SER A 174 16.31 6.63 1.15
N GLU A 175 15.79 7.81 1.52
CA GLU A 175 15.18 8.01 2.82
C GLU A 175 13.80 7.35 2.89
N ALA A 176 12.99 7.47 1.83
CA ALA A 176 11.72 6.76 1.71
C ALA A 176 11.92 5.24 1.81
N ILE A 177 12.95 4.69 1.15
CA ILE A 177 13.32 3.27 1.28
C ILE A 177 13.67 2.93 2.74
N GLY A 178 14.53 3.71 3.39
CA GLY A 178 14.90 3.47 4.80
C GLY A 178 13.69 3.52 5.75
N ARG A 179 12.69 4.35 5.45
CA ARG A 179 11.40 4.36 6.16
C ARG A 179 10.61 3.08 5.88
N ALA A 180 10.42 2.71 4.61
CA ALA A 180 9.61 1.58 4.19
C ALA A 180 10.19 0.21 4.60
N GLU A 181 11.52 0.06 4.62
CA GLU A 181 12.20 -1.17 5.07
C GLU A 181 11.86 -1.52 6.52
N ARG A 182 11.57 -0.54 7.37
CA ARG A 182 11.10 -0.79 8.75
C ARG A 182 9.75 -1.49 8.81
N ALA A 183 8.98 -1.52 7.72
CA ALA A 183 7.73 -2.27 7.62
C ALA A 183 7.95 -3.74 7.20
N VAL A 184 9.17 -4.11 6.82
CA VAL A 184 9.50 -5.47 6.34
C VAL A 184 10.07 -6.31 7.46
N ASP A 185 9.27 -7.22 7.99
CA ASP A 185 9.74 -8.25 8.92
C ASP A 185 8.80 -9.45 8.90
N ARG A 186 9.37 -10.65 8.73
CA ARG A 186 8.61 -11.91 8.63
C ARG A 186 7.75 -12.23 9.86
N ARG A 187 8.03 -11.61 11.00
CA ARG A 187 7.38 -11.87 12.28
C ARG A 187 6.49 -10.74 12.73
N VAL A 188 6.90 -9.49 12.57
CA VAL A 188 6.18 -8.33 13.12
C VAL A 188 5.88 -7.22 12.12
N GLY A 189 6.31 -7.37 10.87
CA GLY A 189 6.14 -6.34 9.84
C GLY A 189 4.74 -6.35 9.22
N PRO A 190 4.19 -5.19 8.82
CA PRO A 190 3.08 -5.13 7.85
C PRO A 190 3.37 -5.90 6.56
N LEU A 191 4.62 -5.88 6.11
CA LEU A 191 5.14 -6.66 5.00
C LEU A 191 6.00 -7.79 5.55
N ARG A 192 5.77 -9.02 5.12
CA ARG A 192 6.53 -10.19 5.59
C ARG A 192 7.91 -10.24 4.93
N GLU A 193 7.93 -10.01 3.62
CA GLU A 193 9.15 -10.00 2.83
C GLU A 193 8.95 -9.25 1.52
N VAL A 194 10.06 -8.88 0.90
CA VAL A 194 10.13 -8.32 -0.44
C VAL A 194 11.28 -9.01 -1.16
N GLY A 195 11.02 -9.44 -2.39
CA GLY A 195 11.96 -10.22 -3.18
C GLY A 195 12.03 -9.72 -4.61
N GLU A 196 13.20 -9.82 -5.22
CA GLU A 196 13.37 -9.57 -6.64
C GLU A 196 12.78 -10.76 -7.41
N GLN A 197 11.75 -10.50 -8.21
CA GLN A 197 11.08 -11.50 -9.04
C GLN A 197 11.78 -11.64 -10.40
N SER A 198 12.26 -10.52 -10.95
CA SER A 198 13.08 -10.50 -12.16
C SER A 198 13.97 -9.27 -12.20
N SER A 199 15.18 -9.40 -12.77
CA SER A 199 16.09 -8.27 -13.00
C SER A 199 16.17 -7.83 -14.47
N PHE A 200 15.63 -8.63 -15.40
CA PHE A 200 15.76 -8.38 -16.83
C PHE A 200 14.51 -8.84 -17.61
N PRO A 201 13.95 -7.99 -18.51
CA PRO A 201 14.49 -6.72 -19.02
C PRO A 201 14.34 -5.51 -18.08
N VAL A 202 13.64 -5.65 -16.96
CA VAL A 202 13.40 -4.57 -16.01
C VAL A 202 13.50 -5.08 -14.57
N PRO A 203 14.08 -4.32 -13.62
CA PRO A 203 13.98 -4.60 -12.20
C PRO A 203 12.51 -4.68 -11.77
N TYR A 204 12.12 -5.85 -11.26
CA TYR A 204 10.76 -6.15 -10.81
C TYR A 204 10.82 -6.85 -9.46
N TYR A 205 10.23 -6.20 -8.45
CA TYR A 205 10.11 -6.70 -7.09
C TYR A 205 8.66 -7.05 -6.75
N VAL A 206 8.50 -8.03 -5.86
CA VAL A 206 7.21 -8.40 -5.28
C VAL A 206 7.33 -8.33 -3.75
N ALA A 207 6.38 -7.64 -3.12
CA ALA A 207 6.22 -7.62 -1.66
C ALA A 207 5.08 -8.57 -1.26
N ALA A 208 5.31 -9.36 -0.21
CA ALA A 208 4.29 -10.20 0.42
C ALA A 208 3.80 -9.55 1.72
N LEU A 209 2.49 -9.38 1.86
CA LEU A 209 1.87 -8.76 3.02
C LEU A 209 1.66 -9.77 4.16
N ALA A 210 1.62 -9.27 5.39
CA ALA A 210 1.21 -10.04 6.56
C ALA A 210 -0.31 -10.23 6.61
N ASP A 211 -0.78 -11.26 7.33
CA ASP A 211 -2.21 -11.50 7.52
C ASP A 211 -2.81 -10.43 8.43
N THR A 212 -3.69 -9.58 7.89
CA THR A 212 -4.34 -8.49 8.63
C THR A 212 -5.53 -8.93 9.47
N THR A 213 -6.02 -10.16 9.35
CA THR A 213 -7.23 -10.64 10.05
C THR A 213 -7.18 -10.61 11.59
N PRO A 214 -6.00 -10.64 12.27
CA PRO A 214 -5.97 -10.42 13.72
C PRO A 214 -6.49 -9.05 14.16
N PHE A 215 -6.38 -8.03 13.31
CA PHE A 215 -6.77 -6.65 13.65
C PHE A 215 -7.68 -5.95 12.61
N SER A 216 -7.98 -6.59 11.49
CA SER A 216 -8.93 -6.15 10.46
C SER A 216 -10.04 -7.18 10.26
N ASP A 217 -11.21 -6.74 9.76
CA ASP A 217 -12.31 -7.65 9.44
C ASP A 217 -12.10 -8.39 8.11
N VAL A 218 -11.09 -7.99 7.32
CA VAL A 218 -10.68 -8.64 6.08
C VAL A 218 -9.18 -8.89 6.03
N ARG A 219 -8.77 -9.86 5.20
CA ARG A 219 -7.36 -10.02 4.80
C ARG A 219 -7.08 -9.05 3.66
N ALA A 220 -6.06 -8.20 3.81
CA ALA A 220 -5.54 -7.35 2.74
C ALA A 220 -5.03 -8.20 1.56
N ALA A 221 -4.75 -7.55 0.43
CA ALA A 221 -4.16 -8.24 -0.72
C ALA A 221 -2.86 -8.95 -0.31
N GLU A 222 -2.59 -10.14 -0.84
CA GLU A 222 -1.44 -10.94 -0.36
C GLU A 222 -0.11 -10.47 -0.96
N PHE A 223 -0.15 -9.97 -2.21
CA PHE A 223 1.03 -9.57 -2.97
C PHE A 223 0.83 -8.20 -3.61
N ALA A 224 1.94 -7.49 -3.78
CA ALA A 224 2.04 -6.23 -4.48
C ALA A 224 3.33 -6.19 -5.33
N GLY A 225 3.29 -5.51 -6.47
CA GLY A 225 4.39 -5.45 -7.42
C GLY A 225 5.10 -4.09 -7.40
N GLY A 226 6.29 -4.04 -8.00
CA GLY A 226 6.99 -2.78 -8.19
C GLY A 226 8.01 -2.87 -9.30
N VAL A 227 7.88 -1.99 -10.29
CA VAL A 227 8.75 -1.94 -11.45
C VAL A 227 9.24 -0.52 -11.72
N ASP A 228 10.51 -0.40 -12.08
CA ASP A 228 11.12 0.86 -12.45
C ASP A 228 12.36 0.64 -13.34
N ALA A 229 12.89 1.69 -13.94
CA ALA A 229 14.16 1.61 -14.67
C ALA A 229 15.35 1.26 -13.75
N GLY A 230 15.30 1.70 -12.48
CA GLY A 230 16.30 1.44 -11.45
C GLY A 230 15.81 0.47 -10.35
N TRP A 231 16.76 -0.23 -9.70
CA TRP A 231 16.46 -1.17 -8.63
C TRP A 231 15.84 -0.50 -7.40
N ASP A 232 16.39 0.63 -6.95
CA ASP A 232 15.87 1.36 -5.79
C ASP A 232 14.42 1.83 -6.02
N GLY A 233 14.10 2.33 -7.22
CA GLY A 233 12.76 2.73 -7.60
C GLY A 233 11.79 1.55 -7.64
N ALA A 234 12.19 0.43 -8.25
CA ALA A 234 11.38 -0.79 -8.32
C ALA A 234 11.11 -1.38 -6.93
N PHE A 235 12.14 -1.39 -6.08
CA PHE A 235 12.06 -1.83 -4.70
C PHE A 235 11.09 -0.96 -3.88
N MET A 236 11.23 0.37 -3.96
CA MET A 236 10.33 1.29 -3.27
C MET A 236 8.90 1.18 -3.79
N LYS A 237 8.69 1.01 -5.10
CA LYS A 237 7.34 0.80 -5.65
C LYS A 237 6.69 -0.47 -5.11
N ALA A 238 7.44 -1.57 -4.97
CA ALA A 238 6.91 -2.83 -4.42
C ALA A 238 6.54 -2.69 -2.93
N LEU A 239 7.39 -2.03 -2.15
CA LEU A 239 7.07 -1.70 -0.76
C LEU A 239 5.86 -0.75 -0.68
N GLY A 240 5.83 0.25 -1.56
CA GLY A 240 4.80 1.28 -1.60
C GLY A 240 3.42 0.72 -1.91
N GLU A 241 3.30 -0.06 -3.00
CA GLU A 241 2.06 -0.74 -3.34
C GLU A 241 1.66 -1.74 -2.23
N GLY A 242 2.63 -2.41 -1.61
CA GLY A 242 2.37 -3.26 -0.45
C GLY A 242 1.73 -2.50 0.73
N LEU A 243 2.30 -1.36 1.12
CA LEU A 243 1.77 -0.54 2.22
C LEU A 243 0.43 0.13 1.86
N GLU A 244 0.24 0.49 0.60
CA GLU A 244 -1.02 0.99 0.07
C GLU A 244 -2.15 -0.06 0.23
N ARG A 245 -1.91 -1.30 -0.23
CA ARG A 245 -2.89 -2.39 -0.11
C ARG A 245 -3.13 -2.79 1.33
N TYR A 246 -2.09 -2.74 2.17
CA TYR A 246 -2.22 -2.90 3.61
C TYR A 246 -3.20 -1.87 4.19
N ALA A 247 -2.99 -0.58 3.96
CA ALA A 247 -3.85 0.49 4.48
C ALA A 247 -5.29 0.40 3.96
N ALA A 248 -5.47 0.03 2.69
CA ALA A 248 -6.80 -0.15 2.10
C ALA A 248 -7.58 -1.33 2.72
N GLY A 249 -6.87 -2.37 3.16
CA GLY A 249 -7.40 -3.62 3.73
C GLY A 249 -7.45 -3.66 5.26
N VAL A 250 -7.03 -2.59 5.94
CA VAL A 250 -7.09 -2.47 7.40
C VAL A 250 -8.26 -1.57 7.81
N TYR A 251 -9.34 -2.20 8.25
CA TYR A 251 -10.51 -1.52 8.80
C TYR A 251 -11.34 -2.47 9.67
N ARG A 252 -12.25 -1.88 10.45
CA ARG A 252 -13.30 -2.61 11.16
C ARG A 252 -14.65 -2.12 10.67
N GLU A 253 -15.54 -3.00 10.25
CA GLU A 253 -16.87 -2.62 9.76
C GLU A 253 -17.64 -1.80 10.82
N ARG A 254 -17.46 -2.14 12.10
CA ARG A 254 -18.03 -1.41 13.23
C ARG A 254 -17.57 0.04 13.37
N SER A 255 -16.49 0.46 12.68
CA SER A 255 -16.02 1.84 12.71
C SER A 255 -16.71 2.73 11.67
N PHE A 256 -17.44 2.15 10.72
CA PHE A 256 -18.18 2.93 9.73
C PHE A 256 -19.47 3.49 10.32
N THR A 257 -19.88 4.65 9.81
CA THR A 257 -21.23 5.16 10.07
C THR A 257 -22.19 4.48 9.11
N THR A 258 -23.02 3.56 9.59
CA THR A 258 -24.03 2.89 8.75
C THR A 258 -25.34 3.69 8.73
N ALA A 259 -25.65 4.34 7.62
CA ALA A 259 -26.78 5.28 7.49
C ALA A 259 -27.28 5.37 6.04
N THR A 260 -28.45 5.98 5.83
CA THR A 260 -28.90 6.34 4.46
C THR A 260 -28.18 7.59 3.98
N ALA A 261 -28.23 7.90 2.68
CA ALA A 261 -27.62 9.13 2.16
C ALA A 261 -28.23 10.40 2.76
N ALA A 262 -29.52 10.38 3.13
CA ALA A 262 -30.19 11.52 3.75
C ALA A 262 -29.69 11.84 5.18
N ASP A 263 -29.06 10.86 5.84
CA ASP A 263 -28.62 10.93 7.24
C ASP A 263 -27.11 11.24 7.38
N VAL A 264 -26.39 11.49 6.29
CA VAL A 264 -24.96 11.81 6.29
C VAL A 264 -24.67 13.13 5.55
N PRO A 265 -23.62 13.88 5.92
CA PRO A 265 -23.30 15.15 5.26
C PRO A 265 -22.69 14.92 3.87
N ASN A 266 -23.16 15.71 2.89
CA ASN A 266 -22.62 15.77 1.52
C ASN A 266 -22.30 14.36 0.93
N PRO A 267 -23.29 13.46 0.82
CA PRO A 267 -23.07 12.10 0.33
C PRO A 267 -22.66 12.10 -1.15
N VAL A 268 -21.61 11.37 -1.49
CA VAL A 268 -21.33 10.95 -2.87
C VAL A 268 -21.94 9.56 -3.05
N THR A 269 -23.14 9.49 -3.62
CA THR A 269 -23.92 8.25 -3.69
C THR A 269 -23.41 7.28 -4.76
N PRO A 270 -23.67 5.96 -4.63
CA PRO A 270 -23.20 4.97 -5.59
C PRO A 270 -23.60 5.22 -7.05
N ASP A 271 -24.75 5.83 -7.31
CA ASP A 271 -25.23 6.20 -8.65
C ASP A 271 -24.50 7.38 -9.29
N ALA A 272 -23.69 8.13 -8.54
CA ALA A 272 -22.76 9.11 -9.10
C ALA A 272 -21.58 8.44 -9.85
N PHE A 273 -21.34 7.16 -9.58
CA PHE A 273 -20.23 6.40 -10.16
C PHE A 273 -20.66 5.64 -11.42
N VAL A 274 -19.71 5.44 -12.32
CA VAL A 274 -19.85 4.48 -13.42
C VAL A 274 -19.96 3.06 -12.86
N ARG A 275 -21.05 2.35 -13.17
CA ARG A 275 -21.36 1.01 -12.63
C ARG A 275 -21.80 0.04 -13.72
N PRO A 276 -21.54 -1.27 -13.58
CA PRO A 276 -22.09 -2.28 -14.47
C PRO A 276 -23.61 -2.42 -14.31
N ASP A 277 -24.32 -2.62 -15.41
CA ASP A 277 -25.78 -2.84 -15.43
C ASP A 277 -26.22 -4.07 -14.62
N GLY A 278 -25.32 -5.04 -14.43
CA GLY A 278 -25.57 -6.26 -13.64
C GLY A 278 -25.48 -6.08 -12.12
N MET A 279 -24.98 -4.94 -11.63
CA MET A 279 -24.91 -4.64 -10.20
C MET A 279 -26.24 -4.08 -9.68
N ALA A 280 -26.42 -4.07 -8.36
CA ALA A 280 -27.67 -3.57 -7.79
C ALA A 280 -27.91 -2.09 -8.16
N ALA A 281 -29.15 -1.74 -8.48
CA ALA A 281 -29.55 -0.33 -8.53
C ALA A 281 -29.44 0.26 -7.12
N TYR A 282 -28.97 1.49 -7.02
CA TYR A 282 -28.91 2.21 -5.74
C TYR A 282 -30.31 2.71 -5.37
N ASP A 283 -30.76 2.40 -4.16
CA ASP A 283 -31.95 2.98 -3.56
C ASP A 283 -31.53 4.04 -2.52
N PRO A 284 -32.04 5.28 -2.56
CA PRO A 284 -31.75 6.30 -1.55
C PRO A 284 -32.04 5.88 -0.10
N ASP A 285 -32.94 4.92 0.11
CA ASP A 285 -33.27 4.34 1.42
C ASP A 285 -32.30 3.22 1.85
N ASP A 286 -31.34 2.84 1.00
CA ASP A 286 -30.29 1.88 1.35
C ASP A 286 -29.40 2.43 2.47
N ARG A 287 -29.21 1.60 3.50
CA ARG A 287 -28.28 1.89 4.59
C ARG A 287 -26.90 1.36 4.19
N LEU A 288 -25.95 2.28 4.01
CA LEU A 288 -24.59 1.97 3.59
C LEU A 288 -23.60 2.28 4.71
N PRO A 289 -22.49 1.55 4.82
CA PRO A 289 -21.35 1.99 5.61
C PRO A 289 -20.67 3.19 4.91
N TRP A 290 -20.55 4.31 5.61
CA TRP A 290 -19.89 5.53 5.12
C TRP A 290 -18.54 5.77 5.80
N THR A 291 -17.61 6.31 5.02
CA THR A 291 -16.29 6.81 5.46
C THR A 291 -16.22 8.31 5.18
N THR A 292 -15.58 9.06 6.08
CA THR A 292 -15.29 10.48 5.86
C THR A 292 -14.29 10.66 4.71
N GLY A 293 -14.56 11.59 3.82
CA GLY A 293 -13.61 12.06 2.82
C GLY A 293 -13.62 13.58 2.71
N ALA A 294 -12.90 14.09 1.72
CA ALA A 294 -12.90 15.49 1.34
C ALA A 294 -13.01 15.63 -0.18
N ASP A 295 -13.70 16.68 -0.62
CA ASP A 295 -13.57 17.18 -1.98
C ASP A 295 -12.15 17.77 -2.16
N LEU A 296 -11.42 17.34 -3.19
CA LEU A 296 -10.03 17.73 -3.38
C LEU A 296 -9.85 19.20 -3.78
N ALA A 297 -10.84 19.80 -4.45
CA ALA A 297 -10.77 21.19 -4.91
C ALA A 297 -11.03 22.18 -3.77
N THR A 298 -11.99 21.87 -2.91
CA THR A 298 -12.46 22.76 -1.84
C THR A 298 -11.90 22.38 -0.47
N GLY A 299 -11.62 21.10 -0.25
CA GLY A 299 -11.33 20.50 1.05
C GLY A 299 -12.56 20.31 1.92
N ASP A 300 -13.77 20.50 1.38
CA ASP A 300 -15.01 20.34 2.14
C ASP A 300 -15.25 18.86 2.48
N PRO A 301 -15.71 18.55 3.71
CA PRO A 301 -15.96 17.18 4.12
C PRO A 301 -17.15 16.57 3.36
N VAL A 302 -16.96 15.33 2.91
CA VAL A 302 -17.96 14.51 2.21
C VAL A 302 -18.10 13.15 2.85
N SER A 303 -19.24 12.50 2.61
CA SER A 303 -19.44 11.09 3.00
C SER A 303 -19.29 10.20 1.78
N LEU A 304 -18.32 9.28 1.83
CA LEU A 304 -17.99 8.35 0.74
C LEU A 304 -18.41 6.92 1.15
N PRO A 305 -19.03 6.13 0.26
CA PRO A 305 -19.40 4.76 0.59
C PRO A 305 -18.13 3.91 0.85
N ALA A 306 -18.09 3.15 1.93
CA ALA A 306 -16.91 2.35 2.30
C ALA A 306 -16.56 1.28 1.24
N GLU A 307 -17.56 0.76 0.53
CA GLU A 307 -17.38 -0.11 -0.67
C GLU A 307 -16.53 0.58 -1.74
N PHE A 308 -16.58 1.91 -1.80
CA PHE A 308 -15.86 2.69 -2.79
C PHE A 308 -14.45 3.09 -2.30
N VAL A 309 -14.20 3.01 -0.99
CA VAL A 309 -12.96 3.45 -0.37
C VAL A 309 -12.00 2.29 -0.08
N ARG A 310 -12.51 1.20 0.49
CA ARG A 310 -11.68 0.10 1.02
C ARG A 310 -11.40 -0.98 -0.02
N PHE A 311 -10.28 -1.68 0.16
CA PHE A 311 -9.89 -2.80 -0.69
C PHE A 311 -9.18 -3.91 0.13
N PRO A 312 -9.74 -5.13 0.21
CA PRO A 312 -11.06 -5.53 -0.28
C PRO A 312 -12.20 -4.74 0.38
N PRO A 313 -13.28 -4.41 -0.35
CA PRO A 313 -14.38 -3.65 0.20
C PRO A 313 -15.20 -4.49 1.19
N PRO A 314 -15.89 -3.88 2.17
CA PRO A 314 -16.74 -4.60 3.13
C PRO A 314 -17.90 -5.32 2.44
N GLU A 315 -18.40 -4.74 1.35
CA GLU A 315 -19.44 -5.32 0.50
C GLU A 315 -19.12 -5.05 -0.97
N LYS A 316 -19.65 -5.88 -1.89
CA LYS A 316 -19.54 -5.72 -3.35
C LYS A 316 -20.94 -5.62 -3.95
N ARG A 317 -21.68 -4.56 -3.62
CA ARG A 317 -23.10 -4.40 -3.96
C ARG A 317 -23.30 -3.58 -5.24
N TYR A 318 -22.55 -2.50 -5.40
CA TYR A 318 -22.73 -1.52 -6.47
C TYR A 318 -21.62 -1.53 -7.51
N ARG A 319 -20.42 -1.99 -7.17
CA ARG A 319 -19.33 -2.07 -8.14
C ARG A 319 -18.36 -3.24 -7.90
N PRO A 320 -17.63 -3.69 -8.94
CA PRO A 320 -16.50 -4.58 -8.76
C PRO A 320 -15.44 -3.95 -7.85
N ALA A 321 -14.74 -4.80 -7.10
CA ALA A 321 -13.60 -4.35 -6.31
C ALA A 321 -12.41 -4.08 -7.24
N ILE A 322 -11.96 -2.83 -7.28
CA ILE A 322 -10.80 -2.38 -8.06
C ILE A 322 -9.86 -1.57 -7.18
N THR A 323 -8.59 -1.51 -7.55
CA THR A 323 -7.53 -0.80 -6.82
C THR A 323 -7.35 0.65 -7.30
N THR A 324 -7.96 1.01 -8.44
CA THR A 324 -7.86 2.35 -9.03
C THR A 324 -8.11 3.47 -8.05
N GLY A 325 -7.13 4.37 -7.96
CA GLY A 325 -7.15 5.55 -7.11
C GLY A 325 -6.64 5.30 -5.71
N LEU A 326 -6.17 4.09 -5.38
CA LEU A 326 -5.32 3.97 -4.20
C LEU A 326 -4.01 4.73 -4.44
N GLY A 327 -3.43 5.26 -3.37
CA GLY A 327 -2.13 5.92 -3.46
C GLY A 327 -1.42 5.91 -2.13
N LEU A 328 -0.11 5.75 -2.18
CA LEU A 328 0.83 5.96 -1.08
C LEU A 328 1.80 7.08 -1.45
N GLY A 329 2.14 7.94 -0.50
CA GLY A 329 3.15 8.98 -0.66
C GLY A 329 3.85 9.32 0.65
N SER A 330 4.96 10.05 0.55
CA SER A 330 5.68 10.59 1.72
C SER A 330 4.95 11.77 2.36
N SER A 331 3.99 12.35 1.65
CA SER A 331 3.10 13.41 2.10
C SER A 331 1.67 13.21 1.60
N GLY A 332 0.74 13.98 2.14
CA GLY A 332 -0.66 13.93 1.70
C GLY A 332 -0.84 14.31 0.23
N PRO A 333 -0.20 15.39 -0.28
CA PRO A 333 -0.20 15.71 -1.70
C PRO A 333 0.31 14.58 -2.60
N ASP A 334 1.42 13.93 -2.25
CA ASP A 334 2.00 12.84 -3.05
C ASP A 334 1.06 11.63 -3.13
N ALA A 335 0.45 11.26 -1.99
CA ALA A 335 -0.49 10.15 -1.94
C ALA A 335 -1.75 10.44 -2.79
N ALA A 336 -2.26 11.68 -2.73
CA ALA A 336 -3.40 12.11 -3.53
C ALA A 336 -3.07 12.21 -5.03
N LEU A 337 -1.89 12.71 -5.39
CA LEU A 337 -1.42 12.74 -6.79
C LEU A 337 -1.34 11.32 -7.36
N SER A 338 -0.73 10.38 -6.61
CA SER A 338 -0.63 8.97 -7.02
C SER A 338 -2.00 8.38 -7.40
N GLY A 339 -2.99 8.49 -6.52
CA GLY A 339 -4.34 8.01 -6.80
C GLY A 339 -5.09 8.80 -7.89
N LEU A 340 -4.87 10.12 -7.98
CA LEU A 340 -5.54 10.96 -8.98
C LEU A 340 -5.01 10.71 -10.39
N TYR A 341 -3.69 10.56 -10.54
CA TYR A 341 -3.07 10.21 -11.81
C TYR A 341 -3.55 8.85 -12.30
N GLU A 342 -3.63 7.83 -11.42
CA GLU A 342 -4.14 6.53 -11.83
C GLU A 342 -5.60 6.63 -12.33
N ALA A 343 -6.45 7.41 -11.66
CA ALA A 343 -7.83 7.60 -12.10
C ALA A 343 -7.93 8.28 -13.49
N ILE A 344 -7.08 9.28 -13.75
CA ILE A 344 -6.98 9.97 -15.04
C ILE A 344 -6.44 9.02 -16.12
N GLU A 345 -5.41 8.25 -15.79
CA GLU A 345 -4.80 7.27 -16.68
C GLU A 345 -5.83 6.23 -17.16
N ARG A 346 -6.62 5.66 -16.24
CA ARG A 346 -7.65 4.67 -16.58
C ARG A 346 -8.77 5.30 -17.43
N ASP A 347 -9.17 6.53 -17.14
CA ASP A 347 -10.18 7.23 -17.95
C ASP A 347 -9.70 7.46 -19.40
N ALA A 348 -8.50 8.01 -19.56
CA ALA A 348 -7.92 8.34 -20.84
C ALA A 348 -7.63 7.09 -21.70
N THR A 349 -7.05 6.05 -21.11
CA THR A 349 -6.75 4.79 -21.82
C THR A 349 -8.02 4.07 -22.28
N MET A 350 -9.06 4.03 -21.43
CA MET A 350 -10.33 3.37 -21.75
C MET A 350 -11.12 4.14 -22.81
N THR A 351 -11.22 5.47 -22.69
CA THR A 351 -11.92 6.31 -23.67
C THR A 351 -11.21 6.33 -25.03
N SER A 352 -9.87 6.29 -25.03
CA SER A 352 -9.07 6.18 -26.26
C SER A 352 -9.22 4.81 -26.93
N TRP A 353 -9.18 3.72 -26.17
CA TRP A 353 -9.31 2.38 -26.73
C TRP A 353 -10.70 2.12 -27.31
N TYR A 354 -11.76 2.45 -26.58
CA TYR A 354 -13.16 2.22 -26.99
C TYR A 354 -13.71 3.33 -27.88
N SER A 355 -12.89 3.86 -28.79
CA SER A 355 -13.27 4.83 -29.81
C SER A 355 -12.47 4.63 -31.09
N THR A 356 -12.78 5.43 -32.12
CA THR A 356 -11.99 5.53 -33.35
C THR A 356 -10.76 6.41 -33.21
N THR A 357 -10.32 6.69 -31.98
CA THR A 357 -9.11 7.49 -31.73
C THR A 357 -7.91 6.78 -32.32
N GLU A 358 -7.09 7.55 -33.05
CA GLU A 358 -5.79 7.13 -33.60
C GLU A 358 -4.71 7.93 -32.86
N PRO A 359 -4.16 7.41 -31.74
CA PRO A 359 -3.22 8.16 -30.92
C PRO A 359 -1.95 8.53 -31.68
N LEU A 360 -1.38 9.70 -31.35
CA LEU A 360 -0.08 10.11 -31.89
C LEU A 360 1.04 9.33 -31.19
N GLY A 361 2.07 8.96 -31.94
CA GLY A 361 3.31 8.48 -31.37
C GLY A 361 4.02 9.57 -30.56
N LEU A 362 4.83 9.16 -29.59
CA LEU A 362 5.59 10.09 -28.75
C LEU A 362 7.09 9.94 -28.96
N GLU A 363 7.77 11.05 -29.27
CA GLU A 363 9.23 11.07 -29.32
C GLU A 363 9.80 11.37 -27.92
N VAL A 364 10.27 10.32 -27.25
CA VAL A 364 10.74 10.39 -25.85
C VAL A 364 12.27 10.51 -25.80
N ASP A 365 12.78 11.72 -25.61
CA ASP A 365 14.20 12.01 -25.35
C ASP A 365 14.47 12.08 -23.84
N ASP A 366 14.50 10.91 -23.22
CA ASP A 366 14.75 10.73 -21.78
C ASP A 366 15.73 9.57 -21.54
N GLU A 367 16.65 9.75 -20.58
CA GLU A 367 17.70 8.77 -20.30
C GLU A 367 17.13 7.44 -19.77
N GLY A 368 16.19 7.50 -18.84
CA GLY A 368 15.56 6.32 -18.24
C GLY A 368 14.74 5.52 -19.25
N PHE A 369 13.94 6.22 -20.06
CA PHE A 369 13.17 5.60 -21.14
C PHE A 369 14.07 4.99 -22.22
N THR A 370 15.16 5.69 -22.58
CA THR A 370 16.16 5.18 -23.52
C THR A 370 16.81 3.91 -23.01
N GLU A 371 17.13 3.85 -21.71
CA GLU A 371 17.72 2.67 -21.09
C GLU A 371 16.76 1.48 -21.09
N LEU A 372 15.50 1.67 -20.68
CA LEU A 372 14.47 0.64 -20.78
C LEU A 372 14.26 0.16 -22.22
N THR A 373 14.26 1.07 -23.20
CA THR A 373 14.14 0.73 -24.62
C THR A 373 15.30 -0.13 -25.10
N LYS A 374 16.53 0.11 -24.63
CA LYS A 374 17.69 -0.75 -24.93
C LYS A 374 17.51 -2.15 -24.36
N ARG A 375 17.01 -2.27 -23.12
CA ARG A 375 16.75 -3.58 -22.47
C ARG A 375 15.63 -4.34 -23.18
N ALA A 376 14.55 -3.66 -23.57
CA ALA A 376 13.48 -4.21 -24.40
C ALA A 376 14.02 -4.78 -25.72
N ARG A 377 14.87 -4.02 -26.43
CA ARG A 377 15.50 -4.47 -27.69
C ARG A 377 16.37 -5.71 -27.51
N ALA A 378 17.01 -5.89 -26.35
CA ALA A 378 17.77 -7.10 -26.06
C ALA A 378 16.88 -8.34 -25.87
N GLU A 379 15.59 -8.17 -25.54
CA GLU A 379 14.54 -9.21 -25.61
C GLU A 379 13.86 -9.29 -27.00
N SER A 380 14.43 -8.62 -28.00
CA SER A 380 13.88 -8.45 -29.35
C SER A 380 12.52 -7.73 -29.39
N LEU A 381 12.24 -6.91 -28.37
CA LEU A 381 11.02 -6.10 -28.31
C LEU A 381 11.24 -4.74 -28.96
N SER A 382 10.32 -4.37 -29.83
CA SER A 382 10.10 -2.99 -30.28
C SER A 382 9.22 -2.27 -29.26
N VAL A 383 9.39 -0.94 -29.14
CA VAL A 383 8.71 -0.10 -28.17
C VAL A 383 7.95 0.98 -28.93
N THR A 384 6.64 1.09 -28.70
CA THR A 384 5.78 2.12 -29.28
C THR A 384 5.09 2.92 -28.18
N PRO A 385 5.59 4.12 -27.84
CA PRO A 385 4.91 5.05 -26.95
C PRO A 385 3.86 5.87 -27.72
N LEU A 386 2.69 6.03 -27.13
CA LEU A 386 1.53 6.75 -27.66
C LEU A 386 1.07 7.80 -26.66
N LEU A 387 0.77 9.00 -27.15
CA LEU A 387 0.07 10.02 -26.38
C LEU A 387 -1.44 9.73 -26.45
N VAL A 388 -2.01 9.28 -25.33
CA VAL A 388 -3.45 8.97 -25.19
C VAL A 388 -4.16 9.99 -24.29
N THR A 389 -3.59 11.18 -24.16
CA THR A 389 -4.20 12.30 -23.41
C THR A 389 -5.53 12.71 -24.05
N THR A 390 -6.56 12.91 -23.23
CA THR A 390 -7.91 13.24 -23.67
C THR A 390 -8.29 14.68 -23.30
N ASP A 391 -9.51 14.91 -22.80
CA ASP A 391 -10.03 16.22 -22.41
C ASP A 391 -9.43 16.75 -21.11
N VAL A 392 -9.06 15.86 -20.18
CA VAL A 392 -8.26 16.23 -19.01
C VAL A 392 -6.85 16.51 -19.51
N ASP A 393 -6.44 17.78 -19.44
CA ASP A 393 -5.13 18.25 -19.92
C ASP A 393 -4.00 17.75 -19.00
N VAL A 394 -3.81 16.44 -18.84
CA VAL A 394 -2.72 15.80 -18.09
C VAL A 394 -2.09 14.77 -19.01
N PRO A 395 -0.77 14.78 -19.25
CA PRO A 395 -0.14 13.79 -20.10
C PRO A 395 -0.42 12.36 -19.63
N VAL A 396 -1.08 11.59 -20.49
CA VAL A 396 -1.27 10.15 -20.36
C VAL A 396 -0.58 9.46 -21.52
N VAL A 397 0.32 8.52 -21.20
CA VAL A 397 1.13 7.78 -22.16
C VAL A 397 0.80 6.29 -22.07
N ALA A 398 0.49 5.68 -23.21
CA ALA A 398 0.39 4.23 -23.33
C ALA A 398 1.63 3.70 -24.08
N VAL A 399 2.23 2.62 -23.61
CA VAL A 399 3.40 2.01 -24.27
C VAL A 399 3.10 0.56 -24.60
N GLY A 400 3.23 0.22 -25.88
CA GLY A 400 3.20 -1.17 -26.35
C GLY A 400 4.61 -1.69 -26.55
N VAL A 401 4.92 -2.87 -26.01
CA VAL A 401 6.14 -3.62 -26.33
C VAL A 401 5.78 -4.84 -27.16
N HIS A 402 6.44 -5.07 -28.28
CA HIS A 402 6.06 -6.16 -29.18
C HIS A 402 7.22 -6.81 -29.93
N ARG A 403 7.02 -8.07 -30.36
CA ARG A 403 7.98 -8.81 -31.19
C ARG A 403 7.28 -9.80 -32.12
N ASP A 404 7.98 -10.16 -33.18
CA ASP A 404 7.64 -11.32 -34.00
C ASP A 404 8.14 -12.61 -33.33
N GLY A 405 7.46 -13.74 -33.59
CA GLY A 405 7.92 -15.06 -33.17
C GLY A 405 7.21 -15.61 -31.93
N GLU A 406 7.98 -15.89 -30.87
CA GLU A 406 7.50 -16.61 -29.68
C GLU A 406 6.61 -15.75 -28.78
N TRP A 407 5.59 -16.38 -28.20
CA TRP A 407 4.71 -15.78 -27.21
C TRP A 407 5.48 -15.47 -25.91
N PRO A 408 5.16 -14.38 -25.17
CA PRO A 408 4.22 -13.33 -25.54
C PRO A 408 4.81 -12.40 -26.60
N ARG A 409 3.97 -12.03 -27.58
CA ARG A 409 4.31 -11.14 -28.69
C ARG A 409 4.02 -9.69 -28.40
N PHE A 410 3.20 -9.41 -27.40
CA PHE A 410 2.80 -8.05 -27.05
C PHE A 410 2.50 -7.95 -25.54
N ALA A 411 2.78 -6.79 -24.98
CA ALA A 411 2.24 -6.32 -23.71
C ALA A 411 2.10 -4.79 -23.75
N ALA A 412 1.22 -4.24 -22.93
CA ALA A 412 1.04 -2.81 -22.78
C ALA A 412 1.22 -2.39 -21.32
N GLY A 413 1.54 -1.12 -21.12
CA GLY A 413 1.48 -0.41 -19.85
C GLY A 413 1.06 1.03 -20.11
N SER A 414 0.65 1.74 -19.06
CA SER A 414 0.25 3.13 -19.13
C SER A 414 0.78 3.93 -17.94
N GLY A 415 0.70 5.25 -18.05
CA GLY A 415 1.14 6.16 -17.01
C GLY A 415 0.58 7.56 -17.26
N ALA A 416 0.23 8.26 -16.18
CA ALA A 416 -0.15 9.66 -16.20
C ALA A 416 0.73 10.46 -15.24
N ASP A 417 1.19 11.64 -15.68
CA ASP A 417 2.04 12.53 -14.89
C ASP A 417 2.11 13.91 -15.57
N LEU A 418 2.27 15.01 -14.82
CA LEU A 418 2.56 16.31 -15.40
C LEU A 418 3.94 16.39 -16.07
N ASP A 419 4.89 15.54 -15.68
CA ASP A 419 6.09 15.21 -16.44
C ASP A 419 5.77 14.10 -17.46
N PRO A 420 5.59 14.42 -18.76
CA PRO A 420 5.29 13.40 -19.76
C PRO A 420 6.43 12.38 -19.93
N ALA A 421 7.68 12.71 -19.55
CA ALA A 421 8.76 11.75 -19.53
C ALA A 421 8.60 10.75 -18.38
N ALA A 422 8.14 11.18 -17.20
CA ALA A 422 7.79 10.30 -16.09
C ALA A 422 6.65 9.34 -16.45
N ALA A 423 5.58 9.87 -17.05
CA ALA A 423 4.47 9.06 -17.58
C ALA A 423 4.98 7.99 -18.56
N ALA A 424 5.82 8.37 -19.53
CA ALA A 424 6.39 7.44 -20.51
C ALA A 424 7.32 6.39 -19.89
N ARG A 425 8.18 6.78 -18.92
CA ARG A 425 9.07 5.85 -18.19
C ARG A 425 8.24 4.81 -17.43
N SER A 426 7.24 5.24 -16.67
CA SER A 426 6.35 4.37 -15.91
C SER A 426 5.58 3.41 -16.82
N ALA A 427 4.99 3.92 -17.91
CA ALA A 427 4.26 3.10 -18.88
C ALA A 427 5.13 2.02 -19.54
N LEU A 428 6.38 2.34 -19.91
CA LEU A 428 7.31 1.35 -20.47
C LEU A 428 7.77 0.33 -19.43
N ALA A 429 8.03 0.76 -18.19
CA ALA A 429 8.39 -0.14 -17.10
C ALA A 429 7.26 -1.15 -16.84
N GLU A 430 6.02 -0.68 -16.74
CA GLU A 430 4.83 -1.53 -16.57
C GLU A 430 4.62 -2.47 -17.78
N ALA A 431 4.78 -1.98 -19.01
CA ALA A 431 4.69 -2.84 -20.20
C ALA A 431 5.71 -4.01 -20.16
N LEU A 432 6.93 -3.74 -19.68
CA LEU A 432 7.96 -4.77 -19.52
C LEU A 432 7.70 -5.71 -18.32
N GLN A 433 7.11 -5.21 -17.24
CA GLN A 433 6.62 -6.05 -16.15
C GLN A 433 5.55 -7.02 -16.68
N ASN A 434 4.50 -6.50 -17.32
CA ASN A 434 3.40 -7.30 -17.87
C ASN A 434 3.91 -8.34 -18.87
N TRP A 435 4.86 -7.97 -19.74
CA TRP A 435 5.49 -8.91 -20.65
C TRP A 435 6.24 -10.04 -19.92
N THR A 436 6.96 -9.70 -18.83
CA THR A 436 7.72 -10.66 -18.02
C THR A 436 6.81 -11.61 -17.25
N GLU A 437 5.69 -11.10 -16.73
CA GLU A 437 4.65 -11.87 -16.06
C GLU A 437 3.97 -12.83 -17.03
N LEU A 438 3.54 -12.34 -18.20
CA LEU A 438 3.00 -13.18 -19.26
C LEU A 438 3.99 -14.29 -19.64
N ARG A 439 5.25 -13.94 -19.93
CA ARG A 439 6.31 -14.91 -20.27
C ARG A 439 6.46 -16.00 -19.22
N SER A 440 6.35 -15.65 -17.94
CA SER A 440 6.46 -16.58 -16.82
C SER A 440 5.23 -17.48 -16.69
N MET A 441 4.03 -16.95 -16.90
CA MET A 441 2.76 -17.69 -16.82
C MET A 441 2.58 -18.70 -17.96
N GLY A 442 3.00 -18.33 -19.17
CA GLY A 442 2.74 -19.11 -20.38
C GLY A 442 1.32 -18.94 -20.94
N PRO A 443 1.09 -19.33 -22.21
CA PRO A 443 -0.17 -19.06 -22.91
C PRO A 443 -1.36 -19.84 -22.35
N GLU A 444 -1.13 -21.04 -21.80
CA GLU A 444 -2.21 -21.87 -21.21
C GLU A 444 -2.78 -21.20 -19.95
N THR A 445 -1.91 -20.88 -18.98
CA THR A 445 -2.29 -20.18 -17.75
C THR A 445 -2.90 -18.80 -18.03
N ALA A 446 -2.33 -18.05 -18.99
CA ALA A 446 -2.84 -16.73 -19.36
C ALA A 446 -4.24 -16.80 -20.00
N ALA A 447 -4.60 -17.90 -20.65
CA ALA A 447 -5.93 -18.10 -21.23
C ALA A 447 -7.01 -18.45 -20.18
N GLU A 448 -6.61 -18.95 -19.01
CA GLU A 448 -7.49 -19.28 -17.89
C GLU A 448 -7.76 -18.08 -16.96
N GLY A 449 -6.97 -17.01 -17.07
CA GLY A 449 -7.11 -15.77 -16.30
C GLY A 449 -8.35 -14.94 -16.66
N SER A 450 -8.74 -14.01 -15.76
CA SER A 450 -10.00 -13.26 -15.88
C SER A 450 -9.98 -12.11 -16.89
N ALA A 451 -8.82 -11.72 -17.43
CA ALA A 451 -8.69 -10.60 -18.34
C ALA A 451 -8.22 -11.05 -19.74
N ALA A 452 -8.72 -10.38 -20.78
CA ALA A 452 -8.32 -10.65 -22.16
C ALA A 452 -6.85 -10.27 -22.47
N ILE A 453 -6.04 -9.87 -21.49
CA ILE A 453 -4.62 -9.52 -21.63
C ILE A 453 -3.85 -10.67 -22.31
N GLY A 454 -4.16 -11.94 -21.96
CA GLY A 454 -3.60 -13.10 -22.66
C GLY A 454 -3.91 -13.16 -24.16
N ARG A 455 -5.07 -12.64 -24.60
CA ARG A 455 -5.42 -12.53 -26.03
C ARG A 455 -4.64 -11.43 -26.72
N HIS A 456 -4.37 -10.32 -26.04
CA HIS A 456 -3.53 -9.25 -26.57
C HIS A 456 -2.07 -9.67 -26.71
N ALA A 457 -1.62 -10.63 -25.89
CA ALA A 457 -0.27 -11.19 -25.99
C ALA A 457 0.02 -11.91 -27.31
N ASP A 458 -1.00 -12.30 -28.09
CA ASP A 458 -0.84 -12.79 -29.47
C ASP A 458 -0.66 -11.67 -30.50
N PHE A 459 -0.78 -10.42 -30.06
CA PHE A 459 -0.72 -9.19 -30.84
C PHE A 459 -1.72 -9.17 -32.00
N PRO A 460 -3.04 -9.20 -31.75
CA PRO A 460 -4.07 -9.25 -32.80
C PRO A 460 -4.15 -7.94 -33.59
N GLU A 461 -4.79 -7.97 -34.76
CA GLU A 461 -4.85 -6.83 -35.71
C GLU A 461 -5.35 -5.53 -35.07
N ALA A 462 -6.41 -5.58 -34.27
CA ALA A 462 -6.94 -4.39 -33.58
C ALA A 462 -5.94 -3.76 -32.59
N THR A 463 -5.04 -4.55 -32.01
CA THR A 463 -3.96 -4.07 -31.13
C THR A 463 -2.81 -3.53 -31.95
N ARG A 464 -2.43 -4.21 -33.04
CA ARG A 464 -1.40 -3.69 -33.96
C ARG A 464 -1.78 -2.31 -34.48
N ALA A 465 -3.01 -2.15 -34.97
CA ALA A 465 -3.51 -0.89 -35.50
C ALA A 465 -3.48 0.24 -34.47
N PHE A 466 -3.79 -0.04 -33.20
CA PHE A 466 -3.75 0.98 -32.14
C PHE A 466 -2.31 1.39 -31.79
N PHE A 467 -1.35 0.47 -31.86
CA PHE A 467 0.07 0.69 -31.57
C PHE A 467 0.93 0.83 -32.85
N ASP A 468 0.36 1.40 -33.91
CA ASP A 468 1.03 1.72 -35.18
C ASP A 468 0.68 3.16 -35.60
N PRO A 469 1.23 4.18 -34.91
CA PRO A 469 0.86 5.57 -35.15
C PRO A 469 1.40 6.09 -36.48
N ASP A 470 0.58 6.83 -37.23
CA ASP A 470 0.96 7.45 -38.51
C ASP A 470 1.93 8.64 -38.35
N ALA A 471 1.92 9.28 -37.17
CA ALA A 471 2.73 10.45 -36.87
C ALA A 471 3.14 10.48 -35.41
N SER A 472 4.26 11.14 -35.13
CA SER A 472 4.78 11.34 -33.77
C SER A 472 4.96 12.81 -33.42
N VAL A 473 4.86 13.13 -32.14
CA VAL A 473 5.09 14.47 -31.58
C VAL A 473 6.19 14.45 -30.51
N PRO A 474 6.94 15.54 -30.32
CA PRO A 474 7.91 15.65 -29.24
C PRO A 474 7.23 15.87 -27.88
N LEU A 475 7.93 15.55 -26.79
CA LEU A 475 7.50 15.89 -25.42
C LEU A 475 7.38 17.40 -25.18
N ALA A 476 8.11 18.22 -25.94
CA ALA A 476 8.21 19.66 -25.71
C ALA A 476 6.84 20.35 -25.79
N GLY A 477 6.43 20.99 -24.70
CA GLY A 477 5.15 21.69 -24.59
C GLY A 477 3.99 20.84 -24.09
N LEU A 478 4.24 19.58 -23.71
CA LEU A 478 3.28 18.73 -23.00
C LEU A 478 3.53 18.84 -21.49
N GLY A 479 2.46 18.96 -20.70
CA GLY A 479 2.54 18.94 -19.25
C GLY A 479 3.26 20.14 -18.60
N GLU A 480 3.54 20.02 -17.31
CA GLU A 480 4.23 21.02 -16.48
C GLU A 480 5.21 20.32 -15.50
N PRO A 481 6.33 19.76 -15.99
CA PRO A 481 7.27 18.92 -15.21
C PRO A 481 7.99 19.65 -14.06
N ALA A 482 7.77 20.95 -13.90
CA ALA A 482 8.40 21.77 -12.87
C ALA A 482 7.53 21.96 -11.63
N LEU A 483 6.25 21.55 -11.67
CA LEU A 483 5.38 21.55 -10.52
C LEU A 483 5.65 20.32 -9.66
N ASP A 484 5.56 20.49 -8.34
CA ASP A 484 5.68 19.40 -7.38
C ASP A 484 4.67 19.54 -6.23
N GLY A 485 4.45 18.44 -5.52
CA GLY A 485 3.75 18.39 -4.25
C GLY A 485 2.38 19.07 -4.25
N ALA A 486 2.20 20.08 -3.40
CA ALA A 486 0.91 20.75 -3.25
C ALA A 486 0.51 21.61 -4.46
N ASP A 487 1.48 22.21 -5.14
CA ASP A 487 1.23 23.05 -6.32
C ASP A 487 0.87 22.17 -7.53
N GLU A 488 1.53 21.03 -7.67
CA GLU A 488 1.19 20.00 -8.66
C GLU A 488 -0.22 19.43 -8.41
N LEU A 489 -0.53 19.04 -7.16
CA LEU A 489 -1.86 18.55 -6.81
C LEU A 489 -2.95 19.58 -7.16
N ALA A 490 -2.74 20.85 -6.82
CA ALA A 490 -3.68 21.91 -7.15
C ALA A 490 -3.90 22.03 -8.67
N ALA A 491 -2.82 21.98 -9.46
CA ALA A 491 -2.91 22.07 -10.92
C ALA A 491 -3.66 20.88 -11.54
N VAL A 492 -3.42 19.66 -11.07
CA VAL A 492 -4.12 18.47 -11.55
C VAL A 492 -5.60 18.50 -11.16
N VAL A 493 -5.93 18.91 -9.92
CA VAL A 493 -7.32 19.08 -9.47
C VAL A 493 -8.05 20.14 -10.30
N ASP A 494 -7.40 21.27 -10.61
CA ASP A 494 -7.96 22.31 -11.47
C ASP A 494 -8.23 21.79 -12.90
N ARG A 495 -7.34 20.96 -13.46
CA ARG A 495 -7.51 20.34 -14.79
C ARG A 495 -8.68 19.35 -14.82
N VAL A 496 -8.87 18.56 -13.76
CA VAL A 496 -10.04 17.68 -13.59
C VAL A 496 -11.33 18.50 -13.46
N GLY A 497 -11.31 19.58 -12.67
CA GLY A 497 -12.44 20.49 -12.51
C GLY A 497 -12.80 21.24 -13.80
N ALA A 498 -11.82 21.58 -14.65
CA ALA A 498 -12.01 22.30 -15.90
C ALA A 498 -12.87 21.54 -16.93
N VAL A 499 -12.86 20.21 -16.89
CA VAL A 499 -13.74 19.35 -17.69
C VAL A 499 -15.04 18.97 -16.97
N GLY A 500 -15.30 19.59 -15.82
CA GLY A 500 -16.52 19.40 -15.04
C GLY A 500 -16.58 18.05 -14.33
N LEU A 501 -15.44 17.48 -13.95
CA LEU A 501 -15.36 16.32 -13.06
C LEU A 501 -15.06 16.75 -11.63
N ASP A 502 -15.49 15.92 -10.68
CA ASP A 502 -15.28 16.13 -9.25
C ASP A 502 -14.33 15.03 -8.74
N ALA A 503 -13.33 15.42 -7.97
CA ALA A 503 -12.36 14.51 -7.36
C ALA A 503 -12.47 14.56 -5.84
N TYR A 504 -12.54 13.39 -5.22
CA TYR A 504 -12.65 13.23 -3.78
C TYR A 504 -11.50 12.38 -3.26
N VAL A 505 -11.14 12.55 -1.98
CA VAL A 505 -10.12 11.77 -1.31
C VAL A 505 -10.63 11.25 0.03
N ALA A 506 -10.38 9.97 0.31
CA ALA A 506 -10.51 9.37 1.63
C ALA A 506 -9.13 9.00 2.14
N ARG A 507 -8.76 9.48 3.33
CA ARG A 507 -7.50 9.07 3.97
C ARG A 507 -7.64 7.65 4.52
N THR A 508 -6.78 6.75 4.07
CA THR A 508 -6.73 5.35 4.53
C THR A 508 -5.53 5.08 5.44
N THR A 509 -4.65 6.08 5.64
CA THR A 509 -3.46 6.03 6.50
C THR A 509 -3.78 5.43 7.87
N THR A 510 -3.00 4.44 8.26
CA THR A 510 -3.04 3.80 9.57
C THR A 510 -1.94 4.34 10.49
N ARG A 511 -2.07 4.18 11.81
CA ARG A 511 -1.13 4.78 12.77
C ARG A 511 0.33 4.28 12.64
N ASP A 512 0.53 3.06 12.17
CA ASP A 512 1.86 2.53 11.84
C ASP A 512 2.45 3.17 10.60
N LEU A 513 1.66 3.48 9.56
CA LEU A 513 2.14 4.25 8.42
C LEU A 513 2.51 5.68 8.82
N VAL A 514 1.76 6.31 9.73
CA VAL A 514 2.16 7.59 10.34
C VAL A 514 3.52 7.46 11.04
N ALA A 515 3.76 6.39 11.79
CA ALA A 515 5.05 6.14 12.46
C ALA A 515 6.21 5.86 11.48
N LEU A 516 5.90 5.47 10.24
CA LEU A 516 6.86 5.31 9.15
C LEU A 516 7.03 6.60 8.34
N GLY A 517 6.15 7.58 8.47
CA GLY A 517 6.18 8.83 7.72
C GLY A 517 5.61 8.69 6.31
N PHE A 518 4.53 7.91 6.15
CA PHE A 518 3.78 7.76 4.91
C PHE A 518 2.31 8.13 5.09
N GLU A 519 1.71 8.59 4.00
CA GLU A 519 0.27 8.79 3.85
C GLU A 519 -0.29 7.81 2.81
N ALA A 520 -1.45 7.24 3.11
CA ALA A 520 -2.20 6.37 2.22
C ALA A 520 -3.60 6.93 2.01
N VAL A 521 -4.09 6.87 0.77
CA VAL A 521 -5.40 7.41 0.41
C VAL A 521 -6.14 6.50 -0.57
N ARG A 522 -7.43 6.80 -0.74
CA ARG A 522 -8.21 6.47 -1.94
C ARG A 522 -8.74 7.77 -2.55
N VAL A 523 -8.35 8.05 -3.78
CA VAL A 523 -8.94 9.08 -4.64
C VAL A 523 -10.09 8.48 -5.44
N LEU A 524 -11.16 9.25 -5.60
CA LEU A 524 -12.36 8.87 -6.33
C LEU A 524 -12.76 10.00 -7.28
N VAL A 525 -12.85 9.67 -8.57
CA VAL A 525 -13.41 10.55 -9.61
C VAL A 525 -14.66 9.86 -10.16
N PRO A 526 -15.86 10.07 -9.58
CA PRO A 526 -17.00 9.16 -9.78
C PRO A 526 -17.39 8.97 -11.24
N ARG A 527 -17.35 10.05 -12.03
CA ARG A 527 -17.75 10.05 -13.43
C ARG A 527 -16.64 9.65 -14.40
N ALA A 528 -15.40 9.48 -13.94
CA ALA A 528 -14.31 8.94 -14.76
C ALA A 528 -14.66 7.52 -15.23
N GLN A 529 -14.29 7.17 -16.46
CA GLN A 529 -14.44 5.83 -16.99
C GLN A 529 -13.41 4.90 -16.32
N PRO A 530 -13.84 3.94 -15.49
CA PRO A 530 -12.90 3.02 -14.87
C PRO A 530 -12.39 1.99 -15.89
N LEU A 531 -11.21 1.46 -15.60
CA LEU A 531 -10.77 0.18 -16.15
C LEU A 531 -11.57 -0.95 -15.50
N PHE A 532 -11.81 -2.03 -16.24
CA PHE A 532 -12.55 -3.20 -15.76
C PHE A 532 -11.78 -4.49 -16.02
N THR A 533 -11.93 -5.49 -15.14
CA THR A 533 -11.22 -6.78 -15.22
C THR A 533 -12.16 -7.97 -15.47
N GLY A 534 -13.44 -7.68 -15.74
CA GLY A 534 -14.50 -8.62 -16.07
C GLY A 534 -15.32 -8.11 -17.26
N ASP A 535 -16.65 -8.27 -17.22
CA ASP A 535 -17.52 -7.78 -18.29
C ASP A 535 -17.38 -6.26 -18.50
N PRO A 536 -17.25 -5.78 -19.75
CA PRO A 536 -17.18 -4.36 -20.06
C PRO A 536 -18.39 -3.58 -19.55
N PHE A 537 -18.16 -2.40 -19.00
CA PHE A 537 -19.20 -1.43 -18.64
C PHE A 537 -18.71 0.00 -18.85
N PHE A 538 -19.61 0.89 -19.28
CA PHE A 538 -19.25 2.20 -19.80
C PHE A 538 -20.13 3.30 -19.23
N GLY A 539 -19.49 4.36 -18.76
CA GLY A 539 -20.13 5.60 -18.36
C GLY A 539 -20.36 6.55 -19.55
N ASP A 540 -20.81 7.76 -19.24
CA ASP A 540 -21.06 8.79 -20.25
C ASP A 540 -19.79 9.24 -20.97
N ARG A 541 -18.66 9.32 -20.25
CA ARG A 541 -17.37 9.77 -20.79
C ARG A 541 -16.86 8.90 -21.93
N ALA A 542 -17.09 7.58 -21.88
CA ALA A 542 -16.72 6.66 -22.96
C ALA A 542 -17.40 7.00 -24.31
N ARG A 543 -18.45 7.84 -24.30
CA ARG A 543 -19.10 8.37 -25.50
C ARG A 543 -18.74 9.84 -25.73
N ALA A 544 -18.94 10.67 -24.71
CA ALA A 544 -18.83 12.11 -24.83
C ALA A 544 -17.39 12.60 -25.08
N VAL A 545 -16.37 11.96 -24.49
CA VAL A 545 -14.98 12.38 -24.64
C VAL A 545 -14.50 12.18 -26.08
N PRO A 546 -14.60 10.98 -26.68
CA PRO A 546 -14.29 10.80 -28.11
C PRO A 546 -15.02 11.80 -29.01
N GLU A 547 -16.33 11.99 -28.83
CA GLU A 547 -17.13 12.92 -29.64
C GLU A 547 -16.64 14.37 -29.53
N SER A 548 -16.26 14.81 -28.33
CA SER A 548 -15.73 16.15 -28.09
C SER A 548 -14.38 16.40 -28.79
N MET A 549 -13.63 15.32 -29.02
CA MET A 549 -12.33 15.33 -29.69
C MET A 549 -12.44 15.03 -31.19
N GLY A 550 -13.65 14.83 -31.73
CA GLY A 550 -13.90 14.57 -33.15
C GLY A 550 -13.79 13.10 -33.57
N PHE A 551 -13.81 12.16 -32.61
CA PHE A 551 -13.81 10.72 -32.82
C PHE A 551 -15.18 10.10 -32.51
N GLU A 552 -15.42 8.87 -32.96
CA GLU A 552 -16.65 8.13 -32.69
C GLU A 552 -16.42 7.05 -31.60
N PRO A 553 -17.35 6.86 -30.65
CA PRO A 553 -17.22 5.78 -29.67
C PRO A 553 -17.50 4.40 -30.27
N VAL A 554 -16.71 3.40 -29.87
CA VAL A 554 -16.77 2.01 -30.34
C VAL A 554 -16.77 1.07 -29.13
N LEU A 555 -17.89 1.04 -28.41
CA LEU A 555 -18.01 0.33 -27.13
C LEU A 555 -18.11 -1.20 -27.27
N ASP A 556 -18.33 -1.70 -28.50
CA ASP A 556 -18.31 -3.12 -28.86
C ASP A 556 -16.94 -3.58 -29.38
N ARG A 557 -15.90 -2.74 -29.31
CA ARG A 557 -14.52 -3.11 -29.63
C ARG A 557 -14.09 -4.29 -28.75
N THR A 558 -13.11 -5.05 -29.24
CA THR A 558 -12.44 -6.06 -28.41
C THR A 558 -11.96 -5.46 -27.10
N TYR A 559 -11.80 -6.31 -26.09
CA TYR A 559 -11.31 -5.93 -24.76
C TYR A 559 -10.04 -5.07 -24.82
N HIS A 560 -9.78 -4.26 -23.79
CA HIS A 560 -8.57 -3.43 -23.76
C HIS A 560 -7.30 -4.24 -23.49
N PRO A 561 -6.13 -3.77 -23.95
CA PRO A 561 -4.84 -4.42 -23.68
C PRO A 561 -4.19 -4.01 -22.34
N PHE A 562 -4.77 -3.05 -21.62
CA PHE A 562 -4.18 -2.46 -20.42
C PHE A 562 -4.37 -3.35 -19.18
N PRO A 563 -3.37 -3.39 -18.26
CA PRO A 563 -3.39 -4.19 -17.04
C PRO A 563 -4.39 -3.71 -15.99
#